data_AF-A0A0A7GHL6-F1
#
_entry.id   AF-A0A0A7GHL6-F1
#
_cell.length_a   1.000
_cell.length_b   1.000
_cell.length_c   1.000
_cell.angle_alpha   90.00
_cell.angle_beta   90.00
_cell.angle_gamma   90.00
#
_symmetry.space_group_name_H-M   'P 1'
#
loop_
_entity.id
_entity.type
_entity.pdbx_description
1 polymer ?
#
loop_
_entity_poly.entity_id
_entity_poly.type
_entity_poly.pdbx_seq_one_letter_code
_entity_poly.pdbx_strand_id
1 'polypeptide(L)'
;MRCPHCGNYIENTIWEALKPYRGVTDRVVITNIDTILDVGPRIRAIFEEKNGKLKIRGYQAVTLKKVARALRVPLYYIERIDDRVRLFEFDRYQRVNSGEFLRADHLIPVFSGSVEEFGDWIYRKYILHTPPSSKGRKKWWR
;
A
#
# COMPACT_ATOMS: atom_id res chain seq x y z
N MET A 1 -7.21 10.70 1.95
CA MET A 1 -7.77 10.55 3.31
C MET A 1 -8.37 11.87 3.77
N ARG A 2 -9.43 11.82 4.59
CA ARG A 2 -9.92 12.98 5.32
C ARG A 2 -9.32 12.95 6.73
N CYS A 3 -8.93 14.11 7.24
CA CYS A 3 -8.47 14.24 8.62
C CYS A 3 -9.61 13.83 9.56
N PRO A 4 -9.41 12.88 10.49
CA PRO A 4 -10.44 12.45 11.44
C PRO A 4 -10.90 13.58 12.36
N HIS A 5 -10.04 14.57 12.61
CA HIS A 5 -10.32 15.67 13.53
C HIS A 5 -11.11 16.81 12.88
N CYS A 6 -10.87 17.10 11.60
CA CYS A 6 -11.50 18.27 10.94
C CYS A 6 -12.34 17.91 9.72
N GLY A 7 -12.43 16.63 9.32
CA GLY A 7 -13.25 16.18 8.19
C GLY A 7 -12.77 16.64 6.81
N ASN A 8 -11.81 17.58 6.75
CA ASN A 8 -11.21 18.06 5.51
C ASN A 8 -10.38 16.95 4.87
N TYR A 9 -10.32 16.95 3.53
CA TYR A 9 -9.31 16.16 2.86
C TYR A 9 -7.93 16.58 3.38
N ILE A 10 -7.02 15.61 3.57
CA ILE A 10 -5.63 15.90 3.83
C ILE A 10 -5.07 16.48 2.52
N GLU A 11 -5.30 17.78 2.33
CA GLU A 11 -4.66 18.58 1.30
C GLU A 11 -3.23 18.79 1.78
N ASN A 12 -2.31 18.00 1.24
CA ASN A 12 -0.90 18.17 1.56
C ASN A 12 -0.38 19.46 0.88
N THR A 13 0.68 20.05 1.43
CA THR A 13 1.28 21.28 0.90
C THR A 13 1.59 21.19 -0.60
N ILE A 14 1.92 19.99 -1.10
CA ILE A 14 2.18 19.72 -2.52
C ILE A 14 0.91 19.88 -3.36
N TRP A 15 -0.24 19.43 -2.86
CA TRP A 15 -1.55 19.53 -3.51
C TRP A 15 -1.95 20.99 -3.70
N GLU A 16 -1.79 21.82 -2.67
CA GLU A 16 -2.06 23.26 -2.74
C GLU A 16 -1.06 23.98 -3.64
N ALA A 17 0.23 23.67 -3.52
CA ALA A 17 1.27 24.26 -4.37
C ALA A 17 1.06 23.97 -5.87
N LEU A 18 0.49 22.80 -6.20
CA LEU A 18 0.24 22.39 -7.58
C LEU A 18 -1.16 22.76 -8.10
N LYS A 19 -2.02 23.35 -7.25
CA LYS A 19 -3.37 23.79 -7.63
C LYS A 19 -3.41 24.69 -8.88
N PRO A 20 -2.50 25.67 -9.06
CA PRO A 20 -2.48 26.52 -10.26
C PRO A 20 -2.20 25.76 -11.58
N TYR A 21 -1.63 24.55 -11.50
CA TYR A 21 -1.16 23.80 -12.67
C TYR A 21 -2.05 22.62 -13.08
N ARG A 22 -3.14 22.36 -12.34
CA ARG A 22 -4.00 21.17 -12.56
C ARG A 22 -4.69 21.12 -13.91
N GLY A 23 -4.88 22.25 -14.58
CA GLY A 23 -5.45 22.33 -15.93
C GLY A 23 -4.41 22.49 -17.04
N VAL A 24 -3.13 22.64 -16.70
CA VAL A 24 -2.06 22.97 -17.65
C VAL A 24 -1.36 21.70 -18.16
N THR A 25 -1.36 20.63 -17.36
CA THR A 25 -0.74 19.36 -17.77
C THR A 25 -1.46 18.17 -17.12
N ASP A 26 -1.87 17.22 -17.94
CA ASP A 26 -2.33 15.87 -17.56
C ASP A 26 -1.18 14.96 -17.07
N ARG A 27 0.07 15.46 -17.09
CA ARG A 27 1.30 14.70 -16.83
C ARG A 27 1.70 14.65 -15.36
N VAL A 28 1.08 15.46 -14.50
CA VAL A 28 1.39 15.49 -13.07
C VAL A 28 0.48 14.52 -12.33
N VAL A 29 1.07 13.46 -11.79
CA VAL A 29 0.36 12.45 -10.99
C VAL A 29 0.77 12.60 -9.53
N ILE A 30 -0.19 12.96 -8.69
CA ILE A 30 -0.04 12.92 -7.23
C ILE A 30 -0.83 11.72 -6.73
N THR A 31 -0.15 10.77 -6.09
CA THR A 31 -0.80 9.64 -5.41
C THR A 31 -0.36 9.57 -3.97
N ASN A 32 -1.31 9.32 -3.09
CA ASN A 32 -0.99 8.85 -1.75
C ASN A 32 -0.75 7.34 -1.80
N ILE A 33 -0.01 6.85 -0.81
CA ILE A 33 0.13 5.42 -0.50
C ILE A 33 -0.70 5.21 0.76
N ASP A 34 -1.68 4.29 0.74
CA ASP A 34 -2.57 4.11 1.89
C ASP A 34 -1.82 3.57 3.11
N THR A 35 -0.94 2.58 2.93
CA THR A 35 -0.20 2.00 4.04
C THR A 35 1.18 1.50 3.61
N ILE A 36 2.17 1.76 4.46
CA ILE A 36 3.52 1.19 4.37
C ILE A 36 3.71 0.32 5.61
N LEU A 37 4.06 -0.95 5.42
CA LEU A 37 4.45 -1.83 6.52
C LEU A 37 5.97 -1.72 6.71
N ASP A 38 6.36 -1.13 7.83
CA ASP A 38 7.74 -1.11 8.32
C ASP A 38 7.91 -2.17 9.43
N VAL A 39 9.00 -2.93 9.37
CA VAL A 39 9.33 -3.93 10.38
C VAL A 39 10.81 -3.79 10.76
N GLY A 40 11.05 -3.16 11.91
CA GLY A 40 12.39 -2.79 12.34
C GLY A 40 12.90 -1.58 11.53
N PRO A 41 14.10 -1.65 10.93
CA PRO A 41 14.65 -0.57 10.11
C PRO A 41 14.37 -0.76 8.60
N ARG A 42 13.31 -1.51 8.23
CA ARG A 42 13.09 -1.95 6.85
C ARG A 42 11.61 -1.92 6.49
N ILE A 43 11.29 -1.13 5.47
CA ILE A 43 10.02 -1.25 4.76
C ILE A 43 9.94 -2.67 4.18
N ARG A 44 8.82 -3.36 4.44
CA ARG A 44 8.58 -4.74 4.03
C ARG A 44 7.52 -4.88 2.95
N ALA A 45 6.53 -3.99 2.91
CA ALA A 45 5.46 -4.05 1.94
C ALA A 45 4.76 -2.69 1.83
N ILE A 46 4.14 -2.46 0.67
CA ILE A 46 3.20 -1.37 0.45
C ILE A 46 1.81 -1.97 0.26
N PHE A 47 0.81 -1.36 0.89
CA PHE A 47 -0.58 -1.75 0.76
C PHE A 47 -1.40 -0.56 0.25
N GLU A 48 -2.30 -0.84 -0.67
CA GLU A 48 -3.35 0.06 -1.12
C GLU A 48 -4.69 -0.59 -0.83
N GLU A 49 -5.56 0.08 -0.08
CA GLU A 49 -6.86 -0.45 0.31
C GLU A 49 -7.96 0.20 -0.53
N LYS A 50 -8.83 -0.63 -1.11
CA LYS A 50 -10.03 -0.13 -1.78
C LYS A 50 -11.26 -0.61 -1.01
N ASN A 51 -12.02 0.37 -0.52
CA ASN A 51 -13.33 0.12 0.08
C ASN A 51 -14.32 -0.28 -1.03
N GLY A 52 -14.85 -1.51 -0.95
CA GLY A 52 -15.77 -2.05 -1.95
C GLY A 52 -15.03 -2.72 -3.12
N LYS A 53 -15.44 -2.45 -4.37
CA LYS A 53 -14.84 -3.10 -5.55
C LYS A 53 -13.45 -2.55 -5.82
N LEU A 54 -12.46 -3.44 -5.95
CA LEU A 54 -11.09 -3.05 -6.28
C LEU A 54 -11.00 -2.46 -7.70
N LYS A 55 -11.04 -1.12 -7.77
CA LYS A 55 -10.82 -0.30 -8.98
C LYS A 55 -9.58 0.57 -8.77
N ILE A 56 -8.52 0.29 -9.52
CA ILE A 56 -7.28 1.04 -9.42
C ILE A 56 -7.08 1.81 -10.72
N ARG A 57 -6.86 3.12 -10.62
CA ARG A 57 -6.57 3.95 -11.80
C ARG A 57 -5.18 3.59 -12.35
N GLY A 58 -5.03 3.43 -13.66
CA GLY A 58 -3.79 2.99 -14.30
C GLY A 58 -2.57 3.82 -13.90
N TYR A 59 -2.69 5.15 -13.87
CA TYR A 59 -1.61 6.03 -13.40
C TYR A 59 -1.23 5.80 -11.92
N GLN A 60 -2.20 5.46 -11.07
CA GLN A 60 -1.97 5.17 -9.66
C GLN A 60 -1.17 3.86 -9.53
N ALA A 61 -1.58 2.81 -10.26
CA ALA A 61 -0.86 1.55 -10.34
C ALA A 61 0.56 1.72 -10.89
N VAL A 62 0.75 2.55 -11.92
CA VAL A 62 2.08 2.87 -12.47
C VAL A 62 2.97 3.54 -11.43
N THR A 63 2.45 4.48 -10.65
CA THR A 63 3.25 5.16 -9.62
C THR A 63 3.57 4.23 -8.46
N LEU A 64 2.57 3.54 -7.92
CA LEU A 64 2.74 2.60 -6.79
C LEU A 64 3.71 1.48 -7.14
N LYS A 65 3.62 0.90 -8.34
CA LYS A 65 4.56 -0.16 -8.76
C LYS A 65 5.99 0.38 -8.88
N LYS A 66 6.20 1.61 -9.36
CA LYS A 66 7.54 2.22 -9.45
C LYS A 66 8.15 2.39 -8.05
N VAL A 67 7.36 2.89 -7.09
CA VAL A 67 7.80 3.02 -5.69
C VAL A 67 8.15 1.65 -5.10
N ALA A 68 7.26 0.66 -5.25
CA ALA A 68 7.49 -0.70 -4.76
C ALA A 68 8.73 -1.36 -5.37
N ARG A 69 9.02 -1.10 -6.66
CA ARG A 69 10.27 -1.54 -7.32
C ARG A 69 11.49 -0.85 -6.73
N ALA A 70 11.44 0.47 -6.57
CA ALA A 70 12.56 1.25 -6.05
C ALA A 70 12.95 0.80 -4.63
N LEU A 71 11.94 0.54 -3.79
CA LEU A 71 12.12 0.03 -2.43
C LEU A 71 12.38 -1.48 -2.36
N ARG A 72 12.28 -2.20 -3.49
CA ARG A 72 12.41 -3.66 -3.57
C ARG A 72 11.44 -4.42 -2.65
N VAL A 73 10.24 -3.89 -2.44
CA VAL A 73 9.17 -4.51 -1.62
C VAL A 73 7.93 -4.86 -2.44
N PRO A 74 7.16 -5.89 -2.07
CA PRO A 74 5.89 -6.19 -2.70
C PRO A 74 4.88 -5.04 -2.57
N LEU A 75 3.99 -4.96 -3.57
CA LEU A 75 2.83 -4.08 -3.57
C LEU A 75 1.58 -4.95 -3.50
N TYR A 76 0.75 -4.72 -2.48
CA TYR A 76 -0.51 -5.40 -2.33
C TYR A 76 -1.69 -4.46 -2.49
N TYR A 77 -2.76 -5.00 -3.05
CA TYR A 77 -4.07 -4.40 -3.04
C TYR A 77 -4.99 -5.17 -2.10
N ILE A 78 -5.68 -4.44 -1.22
CA ILE A 78 -6.66 -4.98 -0.29
C ILE A 78 -8.05 -4.67 -0.84
N GLU A 79 -8.85 -5.71 -1.01
CA GLU A 79 -10.31 -5.60 -1.14
C GLU A 79 -10.94 -6.02 0.18
N ARG A 80 -11.69 -5.12 0.81
CA ARG A 80 -12.39 -5.39 2.06
C ARG A 80 -13.90 -5.20 1.88
N ILE A 81 -14.65 -6.22 2.28
CA ILE A 81 -16.12 -6.21 2.36
C ILE A 81 -16.49 -6.74 3.75
N ASP A 82 -17.00 -5.84 4.60
CA ASP A 82 -17.25 -6.09 6.01
C ASP A 82 -15.99 -6.60 6.74
N ASP A 83 -16.02 -7.82 7.27
CA ASP A 83 -14.89 -8.47 7.92
C ASP A 83 -14.04 -9.33 6.96
N ARG A 84 -14.47 -9.49 5.70
CA ARG A 84 -13.74 -10.31 4.72
C ARG A 84 -12.69 -9.48 4.00
N VAL A 85 -11.46 -9.96 4.05
CA VAL A 85 -10.28 -9.38 3.42
C VAL A 85 -9.83 -10.30 2.29
N ARG A 86 -9.60 -9.73 1.10
CA ARG A 86 -8.85 -10.37 0.02
C ARG A 86 -7.61 -9.53 -0.28
N LEU A 87 -6.47 -10.20 -0.34
CA LEU A 87 -5.20 -9.57 -0.67
C LEU A 87 -4.75 -10.03 -2.04
N PHE A 88 -4.41 -9.09 -2.90
CA PHE A 88 -3.87 -9.34 -4.24
C PHE A 88 -2.45 -8.82 -4.30
N GLU A 89 -1.49 -9.66 -4.71
CA GLU A 89 -0.14 -9.20 -4.99
C GLU A 89 -0.07 -8.66 -6.42
N PHE A 90 0.40 -7.42 -6.55
CA PHE A 90 0.57 -6.81 -7.85
C PHE A 90 1.96 -7.13 -8.40
N ASP A 91 2.03 -7.76 -9.58
CA ASP A 91 3.29 -7.91 -10.27
C ASP A 91 3.84 -6.53 -10.63
N ARG A 92 4.97 -6.19 -10.00
CA ARG A 92 5.63 -4.90 -10.14
C ARG A 92 6.29 -4.73 -11.50
N TYR A 93 6.52 -5.81 -12.23
CA TYR A 93 7.16 -5.83 -13.55
C TYR A 93 6.16 -5.84 -14.71
N GLN A 94 4.89 -6.17 -14.46
CA GLN A 94 3.87 -6.16 -15.50
C GLN A 94 3.72 -4.78 -16.15
N ARG A 95 3.39 -4.78 -17.45
CA ARG A 95 3.04 -3.55 -18.17
C ARG A 95 1.65 -3.10 -17.73
N VAL A 96 1.49 -1.78 -17.59
CA VAL A 96 0.22 -1.17 -17.17
C VAL A 96 -0.05 -0.02 -18.12
N ASN A 97 -1.23 -0.01 -18.73
CA ASN A 97 -1.70 1.11 -19.52
C ASN A 97 -2.28 2.16 -18.58
N SER A 98 -1.80 3.39 -18.67
CA SER A 98 -2.20 4.48 -17.76
C SER A 98 -3.64 4.94 -17.95
N GLY A 99 -4.26 4.64 -19.10
CA GLY A 99 -5.61 5.05 -19.47
C GLY A 99 -6.75 4.12 -19.00
N GLU A 100 -6.43 2.93 -18.48
CA GLU A 100 -7.43 1.94 -18.07
C GLU A 100 -7.45 1.73 -16.55
N PHE A 101 -8.60 1.28 -16.04
CA PHE A 101 -8.68 0.79 -14.66
C PHE A 101 -8.15 -0.64 -14.62
N LEU A 102 -7.20 -0.90 -13.72
CA LEU A 102 -6.84 -2.27 -13.38
C LEU A 102 -8.03 -2.89 -12.66
N ARG A 103 -8.60 -3.95 -13.23
CA ARG A 103 -9.66 -4.72 -12.61
C ARG A 103 -9.04 -5.86 -11.79
N ALA A 104 -9.59 -6.06 -10.60
CA ALA A 104 -9.16 -7.05 -9.63
C ALA A 104 -9.45 -8.50 -10.02
N ASP A 105 -10.45 -8.70 -10.86
CA ASP A 105 -10.88 -10.01 -11.36
C ASP A 105 -9.82 -10.69 -12.25
N HIS A 106 -8.80 -9.94 -12.68
CA HIS A 106 -7.63 -10.49 -13.37
C HIS A 106 -6.48 -10.87 -12.42
N LEU A 107 -6.63 -10.64 -11.12
CA LEU A 107 -5.63 -10.95 -10.11
C LEU A 107 -6.07 -12.14 -9.26
N ILE A 108 -5.17 -13.10 -9.05
CA ILE A 108 -5.39 -14.22 -8.13
C ILE A 108 -5.08 -13.72 -6.71
N PRO A 109 -6.00 -13.88 -5.75
CA PRO A 109 -5.74 -13.47 -4.38
C PRO A 109 -4.64 -14.36 -3.77
N VAL A 110 -3.65 -13.73 -3.13
CA VAL A 110 -2.59 -14.40 -2.36
C VAL A 110 -3.01 -14.68 -0.92
N PHE A 111 -4.12 -14.07 -0.48
CA PHE A 111 -4.77 -14.33 0.80
C PHE A 111 -6.27 -14.00 0.68
N SER A 112 -7.09 -14.77 1.39
CA SER A 112 -8.51 -14.50 1.60
C SER A 112 -8.92 -15.03 2.96
N GLY A 113 -9.53 -14.19 3.80
CA GLY A 113 -9.90 -14.55 5.18
C GLY A 113 -10.58 -13.40 5.93
N SER A 114 -10.70 -13.53 7.24
CA SER A 114 -11.14 -12.46 8.15
C SER A 114 -10.04 -11.41 8.40
N VAL A 115 -10.37 -10.31 9.07
CA VAL A 115 -9.37 -9.31 9.52
C VAL A 115 -8.38 -9.94 10.50
N GLU A 116 -8.84 -10.82 11.38
CA GLU A 116 -7.99 -11.54 12.34
C GLU A 116 -7.00 -12.47 11.62
N GLU A 117 -7.50 -13.29 10.69
CA GLU A 117 -6.66 -14.17 9.86
C GLU A 117 -5.65 -13.37 9.02
N PHE A 118 -6.03 -12.18 8.58
CA PHE A 118 -5.13 -11.28 7.87
C PHE A 118 -4.00 -10.78 8.77
N GLY A 119 -4.30 -10.45 10.03
CA GLY A 119 -3.30 -10.10 11.04
C GLY A 119 -2.29 -11.22 11.25
N ASP A 120 -2.77 -12.46 11.41
CA ASP A 120 -1.94 -13.66 11.52
C ASP A 120 -1.06 -13.89 10.28
N TRP A 121 -1.62 -13.69 9.09
CA TRP A 121 -0.87 -13.80 7.84
C TRP A 121 0.27 -12.77 7.77
N ILE A 122 0.01 -11.51 8.13
CA ILE A 122 1.04 -10.46 8.18
C ILE A 122 2.12 -10.82 9.20
N TYR A 123 1.72 -11.30 10.38
CA TYR A 123 2.64 -11.71 11.43
C TYR A 123 3.58 -12.81 10.93
N ARG A 124 3.03 -13.88 10.37
CA ARG A 124 3.81 -15.02 9.85
C ARG A 124 4.70 -14.61 8.68
N LYS A 125 4.20 -13.81 7.74
CA LYS A 125 4.93 -13.45 6.51
C LYS A 125 6.06 -12.45 6.75
N TYR A 126 5.88 -11.47 7.65
CA TYR A 126 6.83 -10.36 7.79
C TYR A 126 7.44 -10.21 9.18
N ILE A 127 6.69 -10.52 10.23
CA ILE A 127 7.07 -10.14 11.60
C ILE A 127 7.83 -11.27 12.30
N LEU A 128 7.32 -12.51 12.23
CA LEU A 128 7.85 -13.68 12.94
C LEU A 128 9.35 -13.92 12.70
N HIS A 129 9.82 -13.67 11.47
CA HIS A 129 11.21 -13.90 11.07
C HIS A 129 12.10 -12.66 11.18
N THR A 130 11.59 -11.55 11.74
CA THR A 130 12.39 -10.35 11.92
C THR A 130 13.36 -10.53 13.09
N PRO A 131 14.67 -10.26 12.89
CA PRO A 131 15.63 -10.34 13.98
C PRO A 131 15.21 -9.43 15.13
N PRO A 132 15.32 -9.89 16.40
CA PRO A 132 15.05 -9.03 17.54
C PRO A 132 15.91 -7.77 17.45
N SER A 133 15.32 -6.62 17.76
CA SER A 133 16.05 -5.36 17.73
C SER A 133 17.28 -5.47 18.63
N SER A 134 18.44 -5.02 18.12
CA SER A 134 19.74 -5.12 18.78
C SER A 134 19.80 -4.42 20.15
N LYS A 135 18.74 -3.70 20.56
CA LYS A 135 18.63 -3.03 21.86
C LYS A 135 18.23 -3.96 23.03
N GLY A 136 17.88 -5.22 22.77
CA GLY A 136 17.52 -6.19 23.82
C GLY A 136 18.63 -7.14 24.29
N ARG A 137 19.79 -7.19 23.63
CA ARG A 137 20.91 -8.07 23.99
C ARG A 137 21.93 -7.37 24.91
N LYS A 138 21.48 -6.81 26.03
CA LYS A 138 22.37 -6.47 27.15
C LYS A 138 21.77 -7.00 28.45
N LYS A 139 22.59 -7.83 29.13
CA LYS A 139 22.45 -8.42 30.48
C LYS A 139 21.56 -9.66 30.62
N TRP A 140 22.11 -10.81 30.24
CA TRP A 140 21.94 -12.07 30.98
C TRP A 140 23.27 -12.82 30.99
N TRP A 141 24.28 -12.20 31.62
CA TRP A 141 25.50 -12.85 32.11
C TRP A 141 26.05 -11.98 33.24
N ARG A 142 25.58 -12.23 34.45
CA ARG A 142 26.27 -12.06 35.74
C ARG A 142 25.47 -12.77 36.80
#